data_AF-A0A961DQ59-F1
#
_entry.id   AF-A0A961DQ59-F1
#
_cell.length_a   1.000
_cell.length_b   1.000
_cell.length_c   1.000
_cell.angle_alpha   90.00
_cell.angle_beta   90.00
_cell.angle_gamma   90.00
#
_symmetry.space_group_name_H-M   'P 1'
#
loop_
_entity.id
_entity.type
_entity.pdbx_description
1 polymer ?
#
loop_
_entity_poly.entity_id
_entity_poly.type
_entity_poly.pdbx_seq_one_letter_code
_entity_poly.pdbx_strand_id
1 'polypeptide(L)'
;MDEFTGSVLDVSGRTALLADEQGNALPIPASTSHEGLTPGAFVAVDTERLDGGAATIWVRPAFVSDDDPHALHPGGVRLLTDAERHASREPAASTR
;
A
#
# COMPACT_ATOMS: atom_id res chain seq x y z
N MET A 1 -16.09 2.38 16.91
CA MET A 1 -15.39 1.83 15.74
C MET A 1 -14.06 2.53 15.73
N ASP A 2 -12.99 1.75 15.85
CA ASP A 2 -11.63 2.26 16.01
C ASP A 2 -10.87 1.93 14.71
N GLU A 3 -10.20 2.91 14.12
CA GLU A 3 -9.43 2.77 12.89
C GLU A 3 -7.96 3.10 13.17
N PHE A 4 -7.05 2.30 12.63
CA PHE A 4 -5.62 2.61 12.65
C PHE A 4 -4.92 2.07 11.40
N THR A 5 -3.73 2.58 11.12
CA THR A 5 -2.87 2.08 10.05
C THR A 5 -1.59 1.47 10.64
N GLY A 6 -0.98 0.57 9.88
CA GLY A 6 0.25 -0.08 10.31
C GLY A 6 0.95 -0.85 9.20
N SER A 7 2.19 -1.23 9.49
CA SER A 7 3.00 -2.05 8.59
C SER A 7 3.04 -3.49 9.07
N VAL A 8 2.81 -4.44 8.16
CA VAL A 8 2.92 -5.87 8.47
C VAL A 8 4.39 -6.22 8.72
N LEU A 9 4.70 -6.75 9.90
CA LEU A 9 6.04 -7.18 10.30
C LEU A 9 6.30 -8.63 9.91
N ASP A 10 5.32 -9.50 10.16
CA ASP A 10 5.41 -10.94 9.92
C ASP A 10 4.01 -11.53 9.71
N VAL A 11 3.95 -12.67 9.01
CA VAL A 11 2.71 -13.43 8.83
C VAL A 11 2.99 -14.90 9.09
N SER A 12 2.32 -15.44 10.10
CA SER A 12 2.48 -16.83 10.54
C SER A 12 1.13 -17.52 10.65
N GLY A 13 0.88 -18.44 9.72
CA GLY A 13 -0.34 -19.24 9.69
C GLY A 13 -1.61 -18.41 9.46
N ARG A 14 -2.35 -18.13 10.54
CA ARG A 14 -3.61 -17.38 10.53
C ARG A 14 -3.53 -16.05 11.28
N THR A 15 -2.32 -15.59 11.53
CA THR A 15 -2.06 -14.36 12.29
C THR A 15 -1.00 -13.54 11.57
N ALA A 16 -1.27 -12.25 11.40
CA ALA A 16 -0.29 -11.27 10.98
C ALA A 16 0.06 -10.37 12.17
N LEU A 17 1.31 -9.95 12.26
CA LEU A 17 1.77 -8.98 13.26
C LEU A 17 1.96 -7.63 12.57
N LEU A 18 1.32 -6.58 13.07
CA LEU A 18 1.46 -5.21 12.56
C LEU A 18 2.23 -4.34 13.54
N ALA A 19 3.06 -3.44 13.04
CA ALA A 19 3.49 -2.26 13.79
C ALA A 19 2.50 -1.12 13.52
N ASP A 20 1.89 -0.57 14.57
CA ASP A 20 1.14 0.69 14.49
C ASP A 20 2.08 1.90 14.33
N GLU A 21 1.51 3.10 14.17
CA GLU A 21 2.26 4.36 14.04
C GLU A 21 3.12 4.70 15.27
N GLN A 22 2.81 4.12 16.43
CA GLN A 22 3.58 4.29 17.66
C GLN A 22 4.65 3.20 17.84
N GLY A 23 4.75 2.26 16.90
CA GLY A 23 5.67 1.13 16.92
C GLY A 23 5.24 -0.03 17.81
N ASN A 24 3.99 -0.06 18.29
CA ASN A 24 3.47 -1.20 19.03
C ASN A 24 3.13 -2.34 18.08
N ALA A 25 3.42 -3.57 18.52
CA ALA A 25 3.11 -4.76 17.76
C ALA A 25 1.68 -5.25 18.09
N LEU A 26 0.81 -5.27 17.09
CA LEU A 26 -0.59 -5.68 17.20
C LEU A 26 -0.85 -6.93 16.35
N PRO A 27 -1.28 -8.05 16.96
CA PRO A 27 -1.67 -9.24 16.21
C PRO A 27 -3.07 -9.06 15.60
N ILE A 28 -3.20 -9.35 14.30
CA ILE A 28 -4.50 -9.38 13.62
C ILE A 28 -4.73 -10.75 12.95
N PRO A 29 -6.00 -11.13 12.74
CA PRO A 29 -6.32 -12.30 11.94
C PRO A 29 -5.79 -12.16 10.50
N ALA A 30 -5.11 -13.19 10.00
CA ALA A 30 -4.72 -13.30 8.60
C ALA A 30 -5.53 -14.43 7.94
N SER A 31 -6.19 -14.10 6.82
CA SER A 31 -6.92 -15.07 6.00
C SER A 31 -5.94 -16.01 5.30
N THR A 32 -6.36 -17.26 5.04
CA THR A 32 -5.50 -18.26 4.37
C THR A 32 -5.16 -17.86 2.93
N SER A 33 -6.02 -17.07 2.29
CA SER A 33 -5.71 -16.29 1.09
C SER A 33 -4.91 -15.05 1.50
N HIS A 34 -3.58 -15.20 1.55
CA HIS A 34 -2.60 -14.17 1.95
C HIS A 34 -2.50 -12.98 0.97
N GLU A 35 -3.50 -12.74 0.14
CA GLU A 35 -3.48 -11.65 -0.83
C GLU A 35 -3.52 -10.31 -0.07
N GLY A 36 -2.38 -9.62 -0.02
CA GLY A 36 -2.25 -8.27 0.56
C GLY A 36 -1.65 -8.21 1.96
N LEU A 37 -1.46 -9.33 2.67
CA LEU A 37 -0.76 -9.39 3.96
C LEU A 37 0.61 -10.04 3.78
N THR A 38 1.59 -9.24 3.37
CA THR A 38 3.00 -9.64 3.27
C THR A 38 3.85 -8.74 4.16
N PRO A 39 4.97 -9.22 4.73
CA PRO A 39 5.90 -8.36 5.45
C PRO A 39 6.26 -7.10 4.64
N GLY A 40 6.19 -5.94 5.27
CA GLY A 40 6.36 -4.61 4.66
C GLY A 40 5.11 -4.01 4.03
N ALA A 41 3.99 -4.75 3.93
CA ALA A 41 2.74 -4.19 3.42
C ALA A 41 2.16 -3.17 4.40
N PHE A 42 1.70 -2.03 3.87
CA PHE A 42 0.98 -1.03 4.65
C PHE A 42 -0.52 -1.29 4.57
N VAL A 43 -1.18 -1.36 5.71
CA VAL A 43 -2.59 -1.73 5.83
C VAL A 43 -3.35 -0.82 6.78
N ALA A 44 -4.65 -0.67 6.51
CA ALA A 44 -5.60 -0.04 7.41
C ALA A 44 -6.45 -1.12 8.07
N VAL A 45 -6.66 -0.96 9.37
CA VAL A 45 -7.40 -1.88 10.22
C VAL A 45 -8.55 -1.14 10.87
N ASP A 46 -9.76 -1.60 10.59
CA ASP A 46 -10.99 -1.12 11.22
C ASP A 46 -11.46 -2.17 12.23
N THR A 47 -11.75 -1.74 13.46
CA THR A 47 -12.25 -2.62 14.53
C THR A 47 -13.59 -2.14 15.05
N GLU A 48 -14.57 -3.04 15.08
CA GLU A 48 -15.86 -2.82 15.73
C GLU A 48 -16.02 -3.80 16.89
N ARG A 49 -16.27 -3.27 18.09
CA ARG A 49 -16.60 -4.09 19.26
C ARG A 49 -18.10 -4.37 19.27
N LEU A 50 -18.44 -5.64 19.43
CA LEU A 50 -19.81 -6.11 19.54
C LEU A 50 -20.15 -6.41 21.01
N ASP A 51 -21.44 -6.41 21.32
CA ASP A 51 -21.93 -6.81 22.64
C ASP A 51 -21.49 -8.24 22.97
N GLY A 52 -21.12 -8.47 24.23
CA GLY A 52 -20.59 -9.76 24.68
C GLY A 52 -19.09 -9.95 24.47
N GLY A 53 -18.35 -8.89 24.10
CA GLY A 53 -16.88 -8.88 24.09
C GLY A 53 -16.25 -9.41 22.80
N ALA A 54 -17.05 -9.72 21.79
CA ALA A 54 -16.55 -10.03 20.45
C ALA A 54 -16.08 -8.75 19.73
N ALA A 55 -15.22 -8.91 18.73
CA ALA A 55 -14.82 -7.84 17.84
C ALA A 55 -14.77 -8.34 16.40
N THR A 56 -15.23 -7.49 15.48
CA THR A 56 -15.03 -7.67 14.05
C THR A 56 -13.85 -6.80 13.62
N ILE A 57 -12.94 -7.38 12.85
CA ILE A 57 -11.74 -6.71 12.36
C ILE A 57 -11.78 -6.78 10.82
N TRP A 58 -11.71 -5.63 10.18
CA TRP A 58 -11.52 -5.52 8.73
C TRP A 58 -10.12 -5.03 8.44
N VAL A 59 -9.51 -5.61 7.42
CA VAL A 59 -8.13 -5.31 7.03
C VAL A 59 -8.14 -5.03 5.54
N ARG A 60 -7.63 -3.87 5.15
CA ARG A 60 -7.50 -3.46 3.75
C ARG A 60 -6.10 -2.93 3.49
N PRO A 61 -5.57 -3.04 2.26
CA PRO A 61 -4.39 -2.28 1.87
C PRO A 61 -4.60 -0.80 2.21
N ALA A 62 -3.65 -0.21 2.93
CA ALA A 62 -3.64 1.23 3.13
C ALA A 62 -2.96 1.82 1.90
N PHE A 63 -3.74 2.54 1.10
CA PHE A 63 -3.14 3.39 0.09
C PHE A 63 -2.46 4.54 0.83
N VAL A 64 -1.14 4.57 0.80
CA VAL A 64 -0.44 5.83 1.01
C VAL A 64 -0.77 6.66 -0.23
N SER A 65 -1.51 7.76 -0.07
CA SER A 65 -1.53 8.81 -1.08
C SER A 65 -0.17 9.50 -1.10
N ASP A 66 0.90 8.77 -1.43
CA ASP A 66 2.19 9.34 -1.82
C ASP A 66 2.43 8.95 -3.27
N ASP A 67 1.52 9.45 -4.10
CA ASP A 67 1.87 10.27 -5.23
C ASP A 67 0.55 10.81 -5.73
N ASP A 68 0.40 12.13 -5.73
CA ASP A 68 -0.47 12.76 -6.72
C ASP A 68 -0.14 12.07 -8.07
N PRO A 69 -1.09 11.50 -8.82
CA PRO A 69 -0.79 10.99 -10.16
C PRO A 69 -0.22 12.09 -11.08
N HIS A 70 -0.23 13.36 -10.63
CA HIS A 70 0.44 14.52 -11.22
C HIS A 70 1.69 15.00 -10.46
N ALA A 71 2.19 14.26 -9.46
CA ALA A 71 3.42 14.56 -8.73
C ALA A 71 4.58 14.62 -9.72
N LEU A 72 5.09 15.83 -9.89
CA LEU A 72 6.20 16.14 -10.78
C LEU A 72 7.44 15.36 -10.35
N HIS A 73 7.87 14.41 -11.20
CA HIS A 73 9.18 13.78 -11.06
C HIS A 73 10.27 14.86 -10.88
N PRO A 74 11.30 14.61 -10.06
CA PRO A 74 12.43 15.51 -9.86
C PRO A 74 13.31 15.54 -11.12
N GLY A 75 12.78 16.23 -12.11
CA GLY A 75 13.30 16.54 -13.41
C GLY A 75 12.35 17.62 -13.88
N GLY A 76 12.61 18.85 -13.42
CA GLY A 76 11.67 19.97 -13.54
C GLY A 76 11.04 20.06 -14.92
N VAL A 77 9.75 20.40 -14.98
CA VAL A 77 8.99 20.52 -16.23
C VAL A 77 9.80 21.31 -17.25
N ARG A 78 10.36 20.62 -18.24
CA ARG A 78 11.03 21.23 -19.37
C ARG A 78 10.27 20.82 -20.61
N LEU A 79 9.90 21.81 -21.42
CA LEU A 79 9.40 21.55 -22.76
C LEU A 79 10.46 20.78 -23.54
N LEU A 80 10.07 19.62 -24.07
CA LEU A 80 10.90 18.90 -25.03
C LEU A 80 11.22 19.84 -26.20
N THR A 81 12.49 19.88 -26.58
CA THR A 81 12.92 20.48 -27.84
C THR A 81 12.22 19.76 -29.01
N ASP A 82 12.10 20.41 -30.15
CA ASP A 82 11.43 19.80 -31.31
C ASP A 82 12.11 18.48 -31.74
N ALA A 83 13.42 18.36 -31.54
CA ALA A 83 14.17 17.13 -31.79
C ALA A 83 13.77 15.99 -30.83
N GLU A 84 13.69 16.26 -29.53
CA GLU A 84 13.26 15.28 -28.52
C GLU A 84 11.78 14.88 -28.72
N ARG A 85 10.93 15.84 -29.11
CA ARG A 85 9.52 15.58 -29.45
C ARG A 85 9.38 14.69 -30.67
N HIS A 86 10.26 14.83 -31.67
CA HIS A 86 10.23 14.00 -32.86
C HIS A 86 10.67 12.56 -32.55
N ALA A 87 11.76 12.39 -31.81
CA ALA A 87 12.27 11.07 -31.39
C ALA A 87 11.27 10.29 -30.52
N SER A 88 10.52 10.96 -29.64
CA SER A 88 9.51 10.30 -28.80
C SER A 88 8.24 9.89 -29.56
N ARG A 89 8.02 10.44 -30.75
CA ARG A 89 6.88 10.10 -31.62
C ARG A 89 7.16 8.89 -32.52
N GLU A 90 8.42 8.49 -32.65
CA GLU A 90 8.75 7.28 -33.38
C GLU A 90 8.48 6.06 -32.48
N PRO A 91 7.60 5.13 -32.88
CA PRO A 91 7.46 3.88 -32.14
C PRO A 91 8.82 3.18 -32.18
N ALA A 92 9.36 2.85 -31.00
CA ALA A 92 10.60 2.09 -30.88
C ALA A 92 10.49 0.86 -31.79
N ALA A 93 11.30 0.85 -32.86
CA ALA A 93 11.35 -0.28 -33.78
C ALA A 93 11.71 -1.53 -32.96
N SER A 94 10.70 -2.38 -32.75
CA SER A 94 10.86 -3.70 -32.16
C SER A 94 11.85 -4.46 -33.05
N THR A 95 13.10 -4.52 -32.60
CA THR A 95 14.14 -5.29 -33.29
C THR A 95 14.36 -6.55 -32.47
N ARG A 96 14.02 -7.67 -33.08
CA ARG A 96 14.34 -9.03 -32.64
C ARG A 96 15.61 -9.49 -33.32
#